data_AF-A0A7S0NQJ6-F1
#
_entry.id   AF-A0A7S0NQJ6-F1
#
_cell.length_a   1.000
_cell.length_b   1.000
_cell.length_c   1.000
_cell.angle_alpha   90.00
_cell.angle_beta   90.00
_cell.angle_gamma   90.00
#
_symmetry.space_group_name_H-M   'P 1'
#
loop_
_entity.id
_entity.type
_entity.pdbx_description
1 polymer ?
#
loop_
_entity_poly.entity_id
_entity_poly.type
_entity_poly.pdbx_seq_one_letter_code
_entity_poly.pdbx_strand_id
1 'polypeptide(L)'
;LEAKRTSQFRDFLARAPELAGLVTAPKVYPEASAARVLTLERLYGESLTDLDAVRAVSSNPEGALIVALNTWVLSVLTNEWFHADVHAGNLLVLRDGRVAFIDFGIVGSIPETTASAMIDFVRAFPAGDMNGVAAALAQMGFTDQDVEVEAFARDLREVLSSVEAVDAEQVAAGMVDETQLNRIVASVAKVASSYGIRFPREFALLVKQVLYFDRYTRLLAPELDILSDERLSINRPPAPSKDTGDATPVVDVEVLPPPEP
;
A
#
# COMPACT_ATOMS: atom_id res chain seq x y z
N LEU A 1 12.26 -20.35 3.90
CA LEU A 1 11.03 -19.71 3.40
C LEU A 1 11.31 -18.29 2.91
N GLU A 2 11.87 -17.44 3.77
CA GLU A 2 12.27 -16.07 3.43
C GLU A 2 13.18 -15.99 2.19
N ALA A 3 14.23 -16.80 2.10
CA ALA A 3 15.06 -16.93 0.89
C ALA A 3 14.24 -17.07 -0.41
N LYS A 4 13.23 -17.94 -0.41
CA LYS A 4 12.37 -18.15 -1.57
C LYS A 4 11.56 -16.89 -1.89
N ARG A 5 11.05 -16.19 -0.87
CA ARG A 5 10.27 -14.96 -1.02
C ARG A 5 11.12 -13.80 -1.52
N THR A 6 12.35 -13.65 -1.02
CA THR A 6 13.31 -12.68 -1.55
C THR A 6 13.59 -12.93 -3.03
N SER A 7 13.82 -14.19 -3.43
CA SER A 7 13.99 -14.55 -4.84
C SER A 7 12.73 -14.26 -5.67
N GLN A 8 11.55 -14.64 -5.19
CA GLN A 8 10.27 -14.37 -5.86
C GLN A 8 10.02 -12.87 -6.04
N PHE A 9 10.37 -12.03 -5.06
CA PHE A 9 10.25 -10.58 -5.20
C PHE A 9 11.21 -10.03 -6.26
N ARG A 10 12.42 -10.58 -6.37
CA ARG A 10 13.33 -10.21 -7.47
C ARG A 10 12.78 -10.62 -8.83
N ASP A 11 12.15 -11.79 -8.93
CA ASP A 11 11.49 -12.23 -10.17
C ASP A 11 10.29 -11.34 -10.52
N PHE A 12 9.56 -10.86 -9.51
CA PHE A 12 8.54 -9.82 -9.67
C PHE A 12 9.15 -8.53 -10.25
N LEU A 13 10.20 -7.98 -9.64
CA LEU A 13 10.86 -6.78 -10.14
C LEU A 13 11.39 -6.95 -11.58
N ALA A 14 11.86 -8.14 -11.94
CA ALA A 14 12.33 -8.43 -13.30
C ALA A 14 11.20 -8.45 -14.34
N ARG A 15 9.95 -8.64 -13.92
CA ARG A 15 8.75 -8.63 -14.78
C ARG A 15 8.04 -7.27 -14.80
N ALA A 16 8.47 -6.32 -13.98
CA ALA A 16 7.93 -4.96 -13.89
C ALA A 16 8.92 -3.95 -14.50
N PRO A 17 8.94 -3.77 -15.84
CA PRO A 17 9.90 -2.88 -16.52
C PRO A 17 9.84 -1.43 -16.02
N GLU A 18 8.69 -0.97 -15.55
CA GLU A 18 8.46 0.34 -14.93
C GLU A 18 9.25 0.55 -13.62
N LEU A 19 9.65 -0.53 -12.94
CA LEU A 19 10.47 -0.48 -11.72
C LEU A 19 11.96 -0.65 -12.00
N ALA A 20 12.34 -0.91 -13.26
CA ALA A 20 13.71 -1.17 -13.64
C ALA A 20 14.60 0.04 -13.35
N GLY A 21 15.69 -0.17 -12.61
CA GLY A 21 16.61 0.89 -12.22
C GLY A 21 16.09 1.82 -11.11
N LEU A 22 14.86 1.63 -10.63
CA LEU A 22 14.28 2.37 -9.50
C LEU A 22 14.28 1.54 -8.21
N VAL A 23 14.14 0.21 -8.33
CA VAL A 23 13.93 -0.68 -7.18
C VAL A 23 14.83 -1.89 -7.23
N THR A 24 15.19 -2.42 -6.06
CA THR A 24 15.92 -3.67 -5.93
C THR A 24 15.52 -4.44 -4.68
N ALA A 25 15.95 -5.70 -4.62
CA ALA A 25 15.95 -6.53 -3.44
C ALA A 25 17.25 -7.35 -3.42
N PRO A 26 17.79 -7.74 -2.26
CA PRO A 26 19.10 -8.37 -2.21
C PRO A 26 19.09 -9.73 -2.90
N LYS A 27 20.15 -10.06 -3.65
CA LYS A 27 20.36 -11.43 -4.14
C LYS A 27 20.52 -12.40 -2.96
N VAL A 28 19.88 -13.55 -3.06
CA VAL A 28 20.08 -14.67 -2.11
C VAL A 28 21.31 -15.48 -2.50
N TYR A 29 22.09 -15.93 -1.52
CA TYR A 29 23.18 -16.89 -1.70
C TYR A 29 22.78 -18.25 -1.09
N PRO A 30 22.11 -19.15 -1.84
CA PRO A 30 21.61 -20.42 -1.32
C PRO A 30 22.71 -21.31 -0.75
N GLU A 31 23.89 -21.30 -1.36
CA GLU A 31 25.07 -22.08 -0.96
C GLU A 31 25.63 -21.66 0.41
N ALA A 32 25.35 -20.44 0.85
CA ALA A 32 25.72 -19.90 2.16
C ALA A 32 24.53 -19.84 3.14
N SER A 33 23.35 -20.31 2.72
CA SER A 33 22.13 -20.26 3.51
C SER A 33 21.74 -21.65 4.04
N ALA A 34 21.14 -21.67 5.22
CA ALA A 34 20.65 -22.87 5.91
C ALA A 34 19.37 -22.57 6.69
N ALA A 35 18.83 -23.56 7.40
CA ALA A 35 17.56 -23.42 8.13
C ALA A 35 17.54 -22.29 9.18
N ARG A 36 18.69 -21.86 9.70
CA ARG A 36 18.84 -20.81 10.72
C ARG A 36 19.74 -19.65 10.31
N VAL A 37 20.21 -19.65 9.05
CA VAL A 37 21.13 -18.64 8.54
C VAL A 37 20.69 -18.28 7.13
N LEU A 38 20.38 -17.01 6.88
CA LEU A 38 20.07 -16.49 5.55
C LEU A 38 21.21 -15.56 5.12
N THR A 39 21.83 -15.84 3.97
CA THR A 39 22.90 -15.00 3.41
C THR A 39 22.38 -14.26 2.18
N LEU A 40 22.49 -12.93 2.24
CA LEU A 40 21.97 -12.00 1.26
C LEU A 40 23.07 -11.07 0.76
N GLU A 41 22.86 -10.50 -0.42
CA GLU A 41 23.66 -9.40 -0.96
C GLU A 41 23.66 -8.22 0.00
N ARG A 42 24.86 -7.71 0.28
CA ARG A 42 24.99 -6.48 1.06
C ARG A 42 24.63 -5.30 0.18
N LEU A 43 23.55 -4.61 0.55
CA LEU A 43 23.16 -3.35 -0.04
C LEU A 43 23.71 -2.19 0.82
N TYR A 44 24.06 -1.08 0.17
CA TYR A 44 24.62 0.10 0.81
C TYR A 44 23.68 1.30 0.60
N GLY A 45 23.00 1.68 1.68
CA GLY A 45 22.03 2.76 1.68
C GLY A 45 21.61 3.09 3.11
N GLU A 46 20.76 4.10 3.23
CA GLU A 46 20.23 4.58 4.51
C GLU A 46 18.79 4.11 4.68
N SER A 47 18.42 3.74 5.92
CA SER A 47 17.05 3.31 6.20
C SER A 47 16.09 4.49 6.10
N LEU A 48 14.89 4.27 5.55
CA LEU A 48 13.84 5.28 5.54
C LEU A 48 13.39 5.71 6.96
N THR A 49 13.78 4.99 8.02
CA THR A 49 13.56 5.44 9.41
C THR A 49 14.49 6.58 9.84
N ASP A 50 15.64 6.74 9.18
CA ASP A 50 16.62 7.80 9.46
C ASP A 50 16.54 8.87 8.38
N LEU A 51 15.65 9.84 8.59
CA LEU A 51 15.29 10.85 7.61
C LEU A 51 16.47 11.79 7.30
N ASP A 52 17.29 12.08 8.29
CA ASP A 52 18.44 12.95 8.14
C ASP A 52 19.53 12.24 7.31
N ALA A 53 19.74 10.95 7.56
CA ALA A 53 20.62 10.13 6.73
C ALA A 53 20.10 10.02 5.28
N VAL A 54 18.79 9.80 5.09
CA VAL A 54 18.19 9.74 3.74
C VAL A 54 18.36 11.06 2.99
N ARG A 55 18.11 12.21 3.63
CA ARG A 55 18.33 13.54 3.05
C ARG A 55 19.80 13.80 2.71
N ALA A 56 20.73 13.17 3.42
CA ALA A 56 22.16 13.30 3.15
C ALA A 56 22.63 12.47 1.94
N VAL A 57 21.93 11.38 1.60
CA VAL A 57 22.32 10.46 0.50
C VAL A 57 21.42 10.54 -0.73
N SER A 58 20.26 11.18 -0.63
CA SER A 58 19.29 11.34 -1.72
C SER A 58 18.88 12.80 -1.89
N SER A 59 18.96 13.27 -3.13
CA SER A 59 18.43 14.57 -3.53
C SER A 59 16.90 14.58 -3.66
N ASN A 60 16.25 13.40 -3.66
CA ASN A 60 14.80 13.27 -3.80
C ASN A 60 14.20 12.19 -2.85
N PRO A 61 14.14 12.44 -1.53
CA PRO A 61 13.53 11.53 -0.55
C PRO A 61 12.05 11.26 -0.80
N GLU A 62 11.31 12.27 -1.29
CA GLU A 62 9.90 12.15 -1.65
C GLU A 62 9.69 11.16 -2.80
N GLY A 63 10.51 11.26 -3.85
CA GLY A 63 10.48 10.34 -4.98
C GLY A 63 10.78 8.90 -4.56
N ALA A 64 11.69 8.69 -3.60
CA ALA A 64 11.95 7.36 -3.05
C ALA A 64 10.72 6.79 -2.33
N LEU A 65 9.95 7.62 -1.62
CA LEU A 65 8.72 7.20 -0.95
C LEU A 65 7.62 6.84 -1.95
N ILE A 66 7.47 7.63 -3.02
CA ILE A 66 6.53 7.37 -4.13
C ILE A 66 6.87 6.06 -4.83
N VAL A 67 8.16 5.83 -5.14
CA VAL A 67 8.64 4.57 -5.74
C VAL A 67 8.37 3.39 -4.82
N ALA A 68 8.62 3.52 -3.51
CA ALA A 68 8.33 2.47 -2.53
C ALA A 68 6.84 2.13 -2.48
N LEU A 69 5.98 3.15 -2.43
CA LEU A 69 4.53 2.98 -2.37
C LEU A 69 3.97 2.36 -3.67
N ASN A 70 4.39 2.84 -4.84
CA ASN A 70 4.00 2.26 -6.13
C ASN A 70 4.43 0.79 -6.25
N THR A 71 5.64 0.47 -5.80
CA THR A 71 6.12 -0.92 -5.79
C THR A 71 5.28 -1.80 -4.88
N TRP A 72 4.95 -1.31 -3.68
CA TRP A 72 4.14 -2.05 -2.75
C TRP A 72 2.74 -2.29 -3.30
N VAL A 73 2.05 -1.25 -3.78
CA VAL A 73 0.74 -1.36 -4.44
C VAL A 73 0.80 -2.36 -5.59
N LEU A 74 1.76 -2.22 -6.50
CA LEU A 74 1.91 -3.13 -7.64
C LEU A 74 2.10 -4.58 -7.18
N SER A 75 2.92 -4.79 -6.14
CA SER A 75 3.13 -6.13 -5.57
C SER A 75 1.85 -6.72 -4.98
N VAL A 76 0.98 -5.89 -4.37
CA VAL A 76 -0.32 -6.32 -3.83
C VAL A 76 -1.28 -6.73 -4.95
N LEU A 77 -1.22 -6.05 -6.09
CA LEU A 77 -2.13 -6.29 -7.20
C LEU A 77 -1.71 -7.43 -8.13
N THR A 78 -0.41 -7.69 -8.28
CA THR A 78 0.10 -8.56 -9.36
C THR A 78 0.82 -9.81 -8.88
N ASN A 79 1.21 -9.91 -7.61
CA ASN A 79 1.82 -11.12 -7.08
C ASN A 79 0.80 -11.99 -6.33
N GLU A 80 1.07 -13.29 -6.32
CA GLU A 80 0.35 -14.27 -5.48
C GLU A 80 0.44 -13.92 -3.98
N TRP A 81 1.44 -13.14 -3.58
CA TRP A 81 1.66 -12.66 -2.23
C TRP A 81 2.25 -11.26 -2.25
N PHE A 82 1.95 -10.48 -1.22
CA PHE A 82 2.51 -9.15 -1.02
C PHE A 82 3.36 -9.10 0.23
N HIS A 83 4.34 -8.19 0.26
CA HIS A 83 5.11 -7.95 1.46
C HIS A 83 4.21 -7.24 2.48
N ALA A 84 3.84 -7.97 3.53
CA ALA A 84 2.82 -7.56 4.49
C ALA A 84 3.38 -6.83 5.72
N ASP A 85 4.65 -6.41 5.66
CA ASP A 85 5.32 -5.63 6.69
C ASP A 85 6.36 -4.67 6.07
N VAL A 86 5.94 -3.94 5.04
CA VAL A 86 6.72 -2.86 4.43
C VAL A 86 6.67 -1.64 5.34
N HIS A 87 7.43 -1.69 6.43
CA HIS A 87 7.75 -0.49 7.20
C HIS A 87 9.11 0.07 6.75
N ALA A 88 9.38 1.34 7.03
CA ALA A 88 10.61 2.02 6.61
C ALA A 88 11.92 1.37 7.09
N GLY A 89 11.86 0.47 8.07
CA GLY A 89 13.02 -0.31 8.53
C GLY A 89 13.42 -1.41 7.55
N ASN A 90 12.48 -1.85 6.70
CA ASN A 90 12.70 -2.84 5.65
C ASN A 90 12.94 -2.20 4.28
N LEU A 91 13.11 -0.87 4.25
CA LEU A 91 13.38 -0.07 3.07
C LEU A 91 14.69 0.70 3.24
N LEU A 92 15.56 0.62 2.24
CA LEU A 92 16.77 1.43 2.15
C LEU A 92 16.71 2.33 0.92
N VAL A 93 17.16 3.58 1.08
CA VAL A 93 17.51 4.44 -0.05
C VAL A 93 18.99 4.23 -0.35
N LEU A 94 19.26 3.59 -1.48
CA LEU A 94 20.61 3.28 -1.91
C LEU A 94 21.32 4.52 -2.45
N ARG A 95 22.65 4.51 -2.39
CA ARG A 95 23.49 5.61 -2.88
C ARG A 95 23.38 5.85 -4.39
N ASP A 96 22.87 4.87 -5.13
CA ASP A 96 22.59 4.97 -6.56
C ASP A 96 21.17 5.46 -6.87
N GLY A 97 20.42 5.88 -5.85
CA GLY A 97 19.06 6.42 -5.97
C GLY A 97 17.95 5.36 -5.95
N ARG A 98 18.29 4.06 -5.97
CA ARG A 98 17.28 3.00 -5.91
C ARG A 98 16.70 2.84 -4.52
N VAL A 99 15.47 2.35 -4.46
CA VAL A 99 14.85 1.86 -3.23
C VAL A 99 15.08 0.35 -3.12
N ALA A 100 15.58 -0.10 -1.98
CA ALA A 100 15.78 -1.52 -1.71
C ALA A 100 14.81 -2.05 -0.66
N PHE A 101 14.15 -3.16 -0.99
CA PHE A 101 13.34 -3.96 -0.06
C PHE A 101 14.19 -5.10 0.48
N ILE A 102 14.35 -5.23 1.81
CA ILE A 102 15.37 -6.12 2.40
C ILE A 102 14.83 -7.25 3.30
N ASP A 103 13.59 -7.17 3.76
CA ASP A 103 12.95 -8.21 4.60
C ASP A 103 11.77 -8.81 3.83
N PHE A 104 11.66 -10.13 3.79
CA PHE A 104 10.51 -10.82 3.19
C PHE A 104 9.97 -11.93 4.10
N GLY A 105 10.22 -11.80 5.40
CA GLY A 105 9.81 -12.73 6.45
C GLY A 105 8.29 -12.73 6.66
N ILE A 106 7.64 -11.59 6.45
CA ILE A 106 6.18 -11.43 6.61
C ILE A 106 5.54 -11.07 5.26
N VAL A 107 4.70 -11.98 4.78
CA VAL A 107 3.95 -11.82 3.54
C VAL A 107 2.50 -12.20 3.76
N GLY A 108 1.61 -11.58 3.02
CA GLY A 108 0.18 -11.91 2.95
C GLY A 108 -0.17 -12.34 1.53
N SER A 109 -1.35 -12.92 1.35
CA SER A 109 -1.93 -13.21 0.04
C SER A 109 -3.38 -12.77 0.07
N ILE A 110 -3.83 -12.07 -0.96
CA ILE A 110 -5.23 -11.69 -1.12
C ILE A 110 -5.75 -12.23 -2.45
N PRO A 111 -7.02 -12.69 -2.50
CA PRO A 111 -7.66 -13.02 -3.76
C PRO A 111 -7.66 -11.82 -4.71
N GLU A 112 -7.56 -12.06 -6.01
CA GLU A 112 -7.62 -11.02 -7.04
C GLU A 112 -8.89 -10.15 -6.91
N THR A 113 -10.03 -10.76 -6.60
CA THR A 113 -11.29 -10.03 -6.35
C THR A 113 -11.20 -9.05 -5.18
N THR A 114 -10.46 -9.40 -4.12
CA THR A 114 -10.21 -8.52 -2.98
C THR A 114 -9.24 -7.40 -3.36
N ALA A 115 -8.23 -7.69 -4.17
CA ALA A 115 -7.28 -6.69 -4.67
C ALA A 115 -7.97 -5.66 -5.58
N SER A 116 -8.85 -6.09 -6.50
CA SER A 116 -9.65 -5.18 -7.33
C SER A 116 -10.57 -4.30 -6.50
N ALA A 117 -11.31 -4.89 -5.56
CA ALA A 117 -12.18 -4.12 -4.67
C ALA A 117 -11.40 -3.07 -3.85
N MET A 118 -10.15 -3.37 -3.47
CA MET A 118 -9.30 -2.41 -2.79
C MET A 118 -8.92 -1.21 -3.66
N ILE A 119 -8.66 -1.41 -4.96
CA ILE A 119 -8.46 -0.30 -5.91
C ILE A 119 -9.72 0.57 -5.96
N ASP A 120 -10.89 -0.06 -6.04
CA ASP A 120 -12.17 0.65 -6.11
C ASP A 120 -12.41 1.47 -4.83
N PHE A 121 -12.06 0.93 -3.65
CA PHE A 121 -12.11 1.68 -2.40
C PHE A 121 -11.20 2.91 -2.41
N VAL A 122 -9.92 2.76 -2.81
CA VAL A 122 -8.97 3.88 -2.82
C VAL A 122 -9.37 4.97 -3.81
N ARG A 123 -10.08 4.63 -4.89
CA ARG A 123 -10.64 5.61 -5.83
C ARG A 123 -11.92 6.27 -5.31
N ALA A 124 -12.83 5.49 -4.72
CA ALA A 124 -14.13 5.97 -4.28
C ALA A 124 -14.05 6.85 -3.02
N PHE A 125 -13.16 6.52 -2.09
CA PHE A 125 -13.03 7.22 -0.81
C PHE A 125 -12.70 8.72 -0.94
N PRO A 126 -11.61 9.15 -1.62
CA PRO A 126 -11.28 10.56 -1.79
C PRO A 126 -12.28 11.30 -2.68
N ALA A 127 -12.96 10.60 -3.59
CA ALA A 127 -14.03 11.18 -4.41
C ALA A 127 -15.33 11.45 -3.63
N GLY A 128 -15.41 11.03 -2.36
CA GLY A 128 -16.63 11.11 -1.56
C GLY A 128 -17.74 10.17 -2.03
N ASP A 129 -17.42 9.21 -2.91
CA ASP A 129 -18.37 8.21 -3.42
C ASP A 129 -18.59 7.11 -2.38
N MET A 130 -19.46 7.38 -1.40
CA MET A 130 -19.77 6.42 -0.34
C MET A 130 -20.46 5.15 -0.85
N ASN A 131 -21.13 5.19 -2.01
CA ASN A 131 -21.71 4.00 -2.61
C ASN A 131 -20.60 3.10 -3.16
N GLY A 132 -19.62 3.67 -3.85
CA GLY A 132 -18.40 2.97 -4.27
C GLY A 132 -17.62 2.40 -3.09
N VAL A 133 -17.46 3.17 -2.01
CA VAL A 133 -16.82 2.70 -0.77
C VAL A 133 -17.57 1.51 -0.17
N ALA A 134 -18.89 1.60 -0.04
CA ALA A 134 -19.71 0.52 0.51
C ALA A 134 -19.65 -0.75 -0.34
N ALA A 135 -19.76 -0.61 -1.67
CA ALA A 135 -19.65 -1.74 -2.60
C ALA A 135 -18.28 -2.43 -2.50
N ALA A 136 -17.20 -1.64 -2.48
CA ALA A 136 -15.85 -2.15 -2.35
C ALA A 136 -15.62 -2.87 -1.02
N LEU A 137 -16.08 -2.31 0.11
CA LEU A 137 -15.96 -2.95 1.43
C LEU A 137 -16.78 -4.25 1.51
N ALA A 138 -17.98 -4.28 0.92
CA ALA A 138 -18.80 -5.49 0.84
C ALA A 138 -18.12 -6.58 0.01
N GLN A 139 -17.45 -6.22 -1.09
CA GLN A 139 -16.72 -7.17 -1.94
C GLN A 139 -15.40 -7.65 -1.31
N MET A 140 -14.74 -6.82 -0.50
CA MET A 140 -13.51 -7.20 0.20
C MET A 140 -13.75 -8.15 1.38
N GLY A 141 -14.86 -8.00 2.09
CA GLY A 141 -15.18 -8.83 3.24
C GLY A 141 -15.91 -10.12 2.88
N PHE A 142 -15.92 -11.05 3.82
CA PHE A 142 -16.76 -12.24 3.75
C PHE A 142 -18.12 -11.93 4.38
N THR A 143 -19.19 -12.15 3.63
CA THR A 143 -20.56 -12.06 4.13
C THR A 143 -21.39 -13.21 3.56
N ASP A 144 -22.27 -13.77 4.39
CA ASP A 144 -23.25 -14.78 3.99
C ASP A 144 -24.61 -14.14 3.64
N GLN A 145 -24.66 -12.80 3.59
CA GLN A 145 -25.85 -11.98 3.42
C GLN A 145 -25.70 -11.05 2.23
N ASP A 146 -26.81 -10.81 1.52
CA ASP A 146 -26.88 -9.74 0.54
C ASP A 146 -26.80 -8.39 1.27
N VAL A 147 -25.71 -7.66 1.04
CA VAL A 147 -25.50 -6.33 1.61
C VAL A 147 -26.28 -5.31 0.79
N GLU A 148 -27.21 -4.60 1.43
CA GLU A 148 -27.91 -3.46 0.83
C GLU A 148 -26.94 -2.27 0.80
N VAL A 149 -26.28 -2.09 -0.35
CA VAL A 149 -25.16 -1.15 -0.53
C VAL A 149 -25.56 0.29 -0.22
N GLU A 150 -26.78 0.73 -0.53
CA GLU A 150 -27.20 2.11 -0.30
C GLU A 150 -27.42 2.40 1.19
N ALA A 151 -28.02 1.48 1.94
CA ALA A 151 -28.09 1.57 3.40
C ALA A 151 -26.70 1.53 4.01
N PHE A 152 -25.83 0.61 3.57
CA PHE A 152 -24.47 0.53 4.10
C PHE A 152 -23.69 1.82 3.85
N ALA A 153 -23.77 2.39 2.65
CA ALA A 153 -23.17 3.68 2.31
C ALA A 153 -23.70 4.83 3.16
N ARG A 154 -25.00 4.82 3.50
CA ARG A 154 -25.62 5.81 4.37
C ARG A 154 -25.06 5.74 5.79
N ASP A 155 -24.97 4.55 6.36
CA ASP A 155 -24.46 4.34 7.72
C ASP A 155 -22.96 4.64 7.81
N LEU A 156 -22.18 4.29 6.78
CA LEU A 156 -20.77 4.68 6.68
C LEU A 156 -20.61 6.20 6.67
N ARG A 157 -21.43 6.92 5.88
CA ARG A 157 -21.40 8.37 5.81
C ARG A 157 -21.73 9.01 7.16
N GLU A 158 -22.73 8.49 7.86
CA GLU A 158 -23.10 8.96 9.20
C GLU A 158 -21.93 8.81 10.18
N VAL A 159 -21.30 7.63 10.21
CA VAL A 159 -20.15 7.37 11.05
C VAL A 159 -18.98 8.29 10.73
N LEU A 160 -18.61 8.46 9.46
CA LEU A 160 -17.51 9.34 9.07
C LEU A 160 -17.79 10.80 9.48
N SER A 161 -19.00 11.30 9.23
CA SER A 161 -19.39 12.66 9.63
C SER A 161 -19.40 12.86 11.15
N SER A 162 -19.74 11.81 11.92
CA SER A 162 -19.70 11.87 13.38
C SER A 162 -18.27 11.96 13.92
N VAL A 163 -17.33 11.27 13.27
CA VAL A 163 -15.91 11.33 13.65
C VAL A 163 -15.34 12.70 13.31
N GLU A 164 -15.62 13.23 12.11
CA GLU A 164 -15.22 14.59 11.71
C GLU A 164 -15.76 15.66 12.67
N ALA A 165 -17.02 15.54 13.11
CA ALA A 165 -17.63 16.49 14.04
C ALA A 165 -17.01 16.46 15.44
N VAL A 166 -16.66 15.28 15.94
CA VAL A 166 -15.94 15.10 17.22
C VAL A 166 -14.52 15.68 17.13
N ASP A 167 -13.89 15.55 15.98
CA ASP A 167 -12.50 15.95 15.81
C ASP A 167 -12.33 17.42 15.40
N ALA A 168 -13.34 18.10 14.86
CA ALA A 168 -13.33 19.55 14.69
C ALA A 168 -13.06 20.31 16.02
N GLU A 169 -13.42 19.71 17.16
CA GLU A 169 -13.10 20.21 18.50
C GLU A 169 -11.63 19.96 18.91
N GLN A 170 -10.96 18.96 18.34
CA GLN A 170 -9.56 18.58 18.61
C GLN A 170 -8.55 19.11 17.57
N VAL A 171 -8.97 19.30 16.32
CA VAL A 171 -8.18 19.80 15.17
C VAL A 171 -7.65 21.23 15.39
N ALA A 172 -8.27 21.98 16.30
CA ALA A 172 -7.75 23.27 16.77
C ALA A 172 -6.33 23.20 17.38
N ALA A 173 -5.80 22.00 17.65
CA ALA A 173 -4.46 21.76 18.17
C ALA A 173 -3.42 21.26 17.12
N GLY A 174 -3.79 21.11 15.84
CA GLY A 174 -2.83 20.85 14.75
C GLY A 174 -2.20 19.45 14.70
N MET A 175 -2.80 18.45 15.33
CA MET A 175 -2.33 17.05 15.29
C MET A 175 -3.47 16.13 14.83
N VAL A 176 -3.38 15.59 13.61
CA VAL A 176 -4.13 14.38 13.25
C VAL A 176 -3.40 13.23 13.95
N ASP A 177 -3.94 12.80 15.09
CA ASP A 177 -3.34 11.77 15.95
C ASP A 177 -3.61 10.36 15.37
N GLU A 178 -2.66 9.43 15.55
CA GLU A 178 -2.79 8.00 15.23
C GLU A 178 -4.09 7.41 15.83
N THR A 179 -4.53 8.00 16.95
CA THR A 179 -5.79 7.73 17.64
C THR A 179 -7.04 8.04 16.80
N GLN A 180 -7.03 9.07 15.96
CA GLN A 180 -8.17 9.45 15.11
C GLN A 180 -8.40 8.42 14.00
N LEU A 181 -7.33 8.05 13.30
CA LEU A 181 -7.41 7.11 12.21
C LEU A 181 -7.78 5.69 12.72
N ASN A 182 -7.23 5.30 13.87
CA ASN A 182 -7.66 4.07 14.56
C ASN A 182 -9.16 4.08 14.94
N ARG A 183 -9.71 5.24 15.35
CA ARG A 183 -11.16 5.39 15.62
C ARG A 183 -11.99 5.25 14.34
N ILE A 184 -11.56 5.83 13.22
CA ILE A 184 -12.24 5.68 11.92
C ILE A 184 -12.27 4.21 11.52
N VAL A 185 -11.11 3.55 11.53
CA VAL A 185 -10.99 2.12 11.17
C VAL A 185 -11.88 1.25 12.04
N ALA A 186 -11.87 1.46 13.36
CA ALA A 186 -12.71 0.72 14.29
C ALA A 186 -14.22 0.97 14.05
N SER A 187 -14.60 2.21 13.74
CA SER A 187 -16.00 2.57 13.50
C SER A 187 -16.51 1.98 12.19
N VAL A 188 -15.73 2.06 11.11
CA VAL A 188 -16.03 1.40 9.83
C VAL A 188 -16.16 -0.11 10.01
N ALA A 189 -15.23 -0.75 10.74
CA ALA A 189 -15.30 -2.19 11.02
C ALA A 189 -16.56 -2.58 11.81
N LYS A 190 -16.99 -1.72 12.74
CA LYS A 190 -18.23 -1.92 13.51
C LYS A 190 -19.48 -1.83 12.63
N VAL A 191 -19.56 -0.86 11.73
CA VAL A 191 -20.68 -0.76 10.77
C VAL A 191 -20.65 -1.96 9.83
N ALA A 192 -19.51 -2.29 9.24
CA ALA A 192 -19.40 -3.46 8.36
C ALA A 192 -19.90 -4.75 9.05
N SER A 193 -19.57 -4.92 10.33
CA SER A 193 -20.02 -6.06 11.12
C SER A 193 -21.55 -6.10 11.32
N SER A 194 -22.25 -4.96 11.39
CA SER A 194 -23.72 -4.93 11.47
C SER A 194 -24.40 -5.34 10.17
N TYR A 195 -23.68 -5.28 9.04
CA TYR A 195 -24.10 -5.79 7.74
C TYR A 195 -23.61 -7.23 7.47
N GLY A 196 -23.10 -7.93 8.49
CA GLY A 196 -22.61 -9.31 8.36
C GLY A 196 -21.23 -9.44 7.69
N ILE A 197 -20.58 -8.33 7.38
CA ILE A 197 -19.28 -8.30 6.70
C ILE A 197 -18.17 -8.58 7.71
N ARG A 198 -17.36 -9.59 7.43
CA ARG A 198 -16.17 -9.95 8.20
C ARG A 198 -14.92 -9.83 7.33
N PHE A 199 -14.01 -8.94 7.70
CA PHE A 199 -12.77 -8.76 6.95
C PHE A 199 -11.76 -9.88 7.22
N PRO A 200 -11.02 -10.34 6.20
CA PRO A 200 -9.87 -11.23 6.38
C PRO A 200 -8.81 -10.60 7.29
N ARG A 201 -7.95 -11.42 7.92
CA ARG A 201 -6.84 -10.94 8.76
C ARG A 201 -5.86 -10.09 7.94
N GLU A 202 -5.72 -10.43 6.66
CA GLU A 202 -4.86 -9.77 5.68
C GLU A 202 -5.28 -8.32 5.44
N PHE A 203 -6.58 -8.00 5.58
CA PHE A 203 -7.08 -6.63 5.47
C PHE A 203 -6.50 -5.71 6.56
N ALA A 204 -6.40 -6.21 7.80
CA ALA A 204 -5.77 -5.45 8.89
C ALA A 204 -4.28 -5.18 8.61
N LEU A 205 -3.58 -6.10 7.94
CA LEU A 205 -2.19 -5.90 7.52
C LEU A 205 -2.09 -4.81 6.46
N LEU A 206 -3.02 -4.77 5.49
CA LEU A 206 -3.06 -3.73 4.45
C LEU A 206 -3.33 -2.35 5.03
N VAL A 207 -4.35 -2.22 5.89
CA VAL A 207 -4.64 -0.96 6.60
C VAL A 207 -3.39 -0.49 7.34
N LYS A 208 -2.76 -1.39 8.11
CA LYS A 208 -1.51 -1.10 8.84
C LYS A 208 -0.40 -0.58 7.93
N GLN A 209 -0.23 -1.11 6.71
CA GLN A 209 0.76 -0.60 5.76
C GLN A 209 0.45 0.82 5.28
N VAL A 210 -0.82 1.12 4.96
CA VAL A 210 -1.23 2.48 4.59
C VAL A 210 -0.96 3.47 5.71
N LEU A 211 -1.25 3.10 6.97
CA LEU A 211 -0.92 3.91 8.15
C LEU A 211 0.58 4.17 8.27
N TYR A 212 1.40 3.16 7.97
CA TYR A 212 2.84 3.32 7.99
C TYR A 212 3.31 4.31 6.93
N PHE A 213 2.81 4.22 5.70
CA PHE A 213 3.16 5.18 4.65
C PHE A 213 2.75 6.62 5.01
N ASP A 214 1.54 6.84 5.57
CA ASP A 214 1.09 8.18 6.03
C ASP A 214 2.05 8.83 7.03
N ARG A 215 2.60 8.04 7.95
CA ARG A 215 3.58 8.55 8.91
C ARG A 215 4.83 9.08 8.23
N TYR A 216 5.34 8.39 7.21
CA TYR A 216 6.56 8.79 6.52
C TYR A 216 6.33 9.90 5.50
N THR A 217 5.15 9.97 4.87
CA THR A 217 4.82 11.13 4.02
C THR A 217 4.83 12.40 4.84
N ARG A 218 4.19 12.43 6.01
CA ARG A 218 4.23 13.60 6.92
C ARG A 218 5.63 14.07 7.30
N LEU A 219 6.61 13.17 7.31
CA LEU A 219 7.97 13.47 7.72
C LEU A 219 8.91 13.83 6.55
N LEU A 220 8.76 13.15 5.40
CA LEU A 220 9.63 13.29 4.23
C LEU A 220 9.05 14.20 3.15
N ALA A 221 7.74 14.23 3.03
CA ALA A 221 6.99 14.91 1.98
C ALA A 221 5.66 15.45 2.56
N PRO A 222 5.71 16.45 3.45
CA PRO A 222 4.52 16.91 4.18
C PRO A 222 3.42 17.47 3.27
N GLU A 223 3.79 17.89 2.06
CA GLU A 223 2.86 18.38 1.03
C GLU A 223 2.29 17.25 0.14
N LEU A 224 2.74 16.00 0.33
CA LEU A 224 2.28 14.84 -0.44
C LEU A 224 0.94 14.33 0.09
N ASP A 225 -0.12 14.48 -0.71
CA ASP A 225 -1.40 13.83 -0.49
C ASP A 225 -1.44 12.48 -1.22
N ILE A 226 -1.26 11.39 -0.46
CA ILE A 226 -1.27 10.01 -0.99
C ILE A 226 -2.56 9.70 -1.75
N LEU A 227 -3.70 10.25 -1.34
CA LEU A 227 -5.01 9.89 -1.89
C LEU A 227 -5.32 10.59 -3.21
N SER A 228 -4.59 11.67 -3.53
CA SER A 228 -4.83 12.46 -4.74
C SER A 228 -3.61 12.60 -5.66
N ASP A 229 -2.41 12.23 -5.20
CA ASP A 229 -1.19 12.38 -6.00
C ASP A 229 -1.18 11.45 -7.22
N GLU A 230 -1.14 12.03 -8.42
CA GLU A 230 -1.17 11.31 -9.70
C GLU A 230 0.09 10.47 -9.97
N ARG A 231 1.20 10.75 -9.28
CA ARG A 231 2.41 9.92 -9.37
C ARG A 231 2.17 8.54 -8.75
N LEU A 232 1.15 8.40 -7.90
CA LEU A 232 0.75 7.13 -7.33
C LEU A 232 -0.18 6.37 -8.27
N SER A 233 0.22 5.14 -8.61
CA SER A 233 -0.47 4.31 -9.60
C SER A 233 -1.91 3.98 -9.22
N ILE A 234 -2.20 3.89 -7.93
CA ILE A 234 -3.53 3.60 -7.40
C ILE A 234 -4.57 4.69 -7.72
N ASN A 235 -4.09 5.93 -7.90
CA ASN A 235 -4.93 7.09 -8.22
C ASN A 235 -5.16 7.26 -9.73
N ARG A 236 -4.51 6.44 -10.58
CA ARG A 236 -4.69 6.50 -12.02
C ARG A 236 -5.88 5.67 -12.49
N PRO A 237 -6.61 6.12 -13.52
CA PRO A 237 -7.63 5.29 -14.15
C PRO A 237 -6.98 4.02 -14.75
N PRO A 238 -7.69 2.89 -14.78
CA PRO A 238 -7.17 1.68 -15.41
C PRO A 238 -6.94 1.97 -16.89
N ALA A 239 -5.83 1.47 -17.44
CA ALA A 239 -5.57 1.57 -18.87
C ALA A 239 -6.75 0.97 -19.66
N PRO A 240 -7.15 1.55 -20.79
CA PRO A 240 -8.22 0.98 -21.60
C PRO A 240 -7.85 -0.44 -22.00
N SER A 241 -8.72 -1.41 -21.69
CA SER A 241 -8.50 -2.81 -21.99
C SER A 241 -8.23 -2.99 -23.49
N LYS A 242 -7.07 -3.53 -23.85
CA LYS A 242 -6.86 -4.04 -25.20
C LYS A 242 -7.71 -5.29 -25.34
N ASP A 243 -8.79 -5.14 -26.08
CA ASP A 243 -9.75 -6.19 -26.40
C ASP A 243 -9.03 -7.31 -27.18
N THR A 244 -8.59 -8.36 -26.48
CA THR A 244 -8.28 -9.67 -27.07
C THR A 244 -8.78 -10.74 -26.11
N GLY A 245 -9.75 -11.53 -26.58
CA GLY A 245 -10.37 -12.59 -25.80
C GLY A 245 -9.36 -13.52 -25.13
N ASP A 246 -9.68 -13.85 -23.89
CA ASP A 246 -8.98 -14.80 -23.02
C ASP A 246 -7.60 -14.35 -22.52
N ALA A 247 -7.58 -13.45 -21.53
CA ALA A 247 -6.50 -13.29 -20.56
C ALA A 247 -6.95 -12.44 -19.36
N THR A 248 -6.49 -12.83 -18.17
CA THR A 248 -6.55 -12.13 -16.88
C THR A 248 -6.32 -10.62 -17.03
N PRO A 249 -7.05 -9.74 -16.32
CA PRO A 249 -6.84 -8.30 -16.42
C PRO A 249 -5.46 -7.94 -15.85
N VAL A 250 -4.52 -7.61 -16.74
CA VAL A 250 -3.23 -7.02 -16.37
C VAL A 250 -3.50 -5.55 -16.05
N VAL A 251 -3.38 -5.17 -14.78
CA VAL A 251 -3.31 -3.76 -14.40
C VAL A 251 -1.94 -3.24 -14.84
N ASP A 252 -1.88 -2.62 -16.01
CA ASP A 252 -0.68 -1.93 -16.48
C ASP A 252 -0.42 -0.72 -15.58
N VAL A 253 0.50 -0.87 -14.63
CA VAL A 253 0.96 0.21 -13.75
C VAL A 253 2.16 0.88 -14.42
N GLU A 254 1.95 2.02 -15.06
CA GLU A 254 3.06 2.81 -15.61
C GLU A 254 3.67 3.68 -14.49
N VAL A 255 4.83 3.33 -13.92
CA VAL A 255 5.52 4.22 -12.98
C VAL A 255 6.22 5.32 -13.79
N LEU A 256 5.84 6.58 -13.55
CA LEU A 256 6.46 7.71 -14.24
C LEU A 256 7.88 7.93 -13.68
N PRO A 257 8.87 8.29 -14.52
CA PRO A 257 10.17 8.70 -14.03
C PRO A 257 10.03 9.91 -13.10
N PRO A 258 10.93 10.07 -12.10
CA PRO A 258 10.91 11.25 -11.25
C PRO A 258 11.06 12.53 -12.12
N PRO A 259 10.45 13.66 -11.71
CA PRO A 259 10.62 14.92 -12.42
C PRO A 259 12.10 15.29 -12.47
N GLU A 260 12.57 15.78 -13.63
CA GLU A 260 13.94 16.29 -13.79
C GLU A 260 14.20 17.48 -12.85
N PRO A 261 15.46 17.65 -12.39
CA PRO A 261 15.84 18.60 -11.34
C PRO A 261 15.64 20.08 -11.70
#